data_AF-A0AAD6HJ57-F1
#
_entry.id   AF-A0AAD6HJ57-F1
#
_cell.length_a   1.000
_cell.length_b   1.000
_cell.length_c   1.000
_cell.angle_alpha   90.00
_cell.angle_beta   90.00
_cell.angle_gamma   90.00
#
_symmetry.space_group_name_H-M   'P 1'
#
loop_
_entity.id
_entity.type
_entity.pdbx_description
1 polymer ?
#
loop_
_entity_poly.entity_id
_entity_poly.type
_entity_poly.pdbx_seq_one_letter_code
_entity_poly.pdbx_strand_id
1 'polypeptide(L)'
;MKFIPVVFALLLSAPHATASCVEGSSQEVIPGYEVDFKCNIYRTGKLHKNVATIEKCAQICKDAGSDHCSYGEKQKQCVVGDESGVDKPASGVSYMKRVEEEEDPFAPVDEEDPFTDLPCDQALEGCDGNRKECEADKTSLAEKLDKCEASVRCNGLSFDAAKCEFHLLGVG
;
A
#
# COMPACT_ATOMS: atom_id res chain seq x y z
N MET A 1 26.41 -49.72 -12.56
CA MET A 1 26.28 -48.69 -11.49
C MET A 1 26.95 -47.41 -11.95
N LYS A 2 26.17 -46.33 -12.13
CA LYS A 2 26.51 -44.93 -11.78
C LYS A 2 25.46 -44.00 -12.40
N PHE A 3 24.46 -43.65 -11.60
CA PHE A 3 23.49 -42.60 -11.90
C PHE A 3 24.15 -41.26 -11.57
N ILE A 4 24.20 -40.34 -12.53
CA ILE A 4 24.62 -38.95 -12.32
C ILE A 4 23.33 -38.13 -12.25
N PRO A 5 23.00 -37.48 -11.12
CA PRO A 5 21.83 -36.62 -11.05
C PRO A 5 22.17 -35.28 -11.71
N VAL A 6 21.55 -35.00 -12.85
CA VAL A 6 21.57 -33.66 -13.45
C VAL A 6 20.55 -32.82 -12.69
N VAL A 7 21.04 -32.02 -11.74
CA VAL A 7 20.24 -30.97 -11.09
C VAL A 7 20.10 -29.83 -12.09
N PHE A 8 18.95 -29.74 -12.75
CA PHE A 8 18.57 -28.60 -13.57
C PHE A 8 18.22 -27.44 -12.63
N ALA A 9 19.17 -26.53 -12.42
CA ALA A 9 18.94 -25.28 -11.73
C ALA A 9 17.95 -24.43 -12.54
N LEU A 10 16.76 -24.17 -11.99
CA LEU A 10 15.81 -23.18 -12.48
C LEU A 10 16.46 -21.80 -12.36
N LEU A 11 17.02 -21.30 -13.45
CA LEU A 11 17.37 -19.89 -13.61
C LEU A 11 16.06 -19.09 -13.66
N LEU A 12 15.71 -18.45 -12.54
CA LEU A 12 14.76 -17.36 -12.51
C LEU A 12 15.32 -16.21 -13.35
N SER A 13 15.04 -16.24 -14.65
CA SER A 13 15.22 -15.10 -15.52
C SER A 13 14.17 -14.06 -15.15
N ALA A 14 14.53 -13.17 -14.22
CA ALA A 14 13.80 -11.93 -14.03
C ALA A 14 13.74 -11.21 -15.38
N PRO A 15 12.55 -10.76 -15.83
CA PRO A 15 12.45 -10.01 -17.07
C PRO A 15 13.28 -8.74 -16.90
N HIS A 16 14.37 -8.64 -17.66
CA HIS A 16 15.06 -7.36 -17.85
C HIS A 16 14.13 -6.54 -18.75
N ALA A 17 13.16 -5.87 -18.11
CA ALA A 17 12.38 -4.85 -18.77
C ALA A 17 13.38 -3.80 -19.26
N THR A 18 13.53 -3.68 -20.57
CA THR A 18 13.99 -2.43 -21.18
C THR A 18 12.93 -1.39 -20.79
N ALA A 19 13.12 -0.75 -19.64
CA ALA A 19 12.22 0.24 -19.11
C ALA A 19 12.21 1.42 -20.09
N SER A 20 11.23 1.42 -20.99
CA SER A 20 10.85 2.61 -21.73
C SER A 20 10.58 3.67 -20.66
N CYS A 21 11.45 4.67 -20.55
CA CYS A 21 11.27 5.75 -19.58
C CYS A 21 9.84 6.30 -19.75
N VAL A 22 9.04 6.20 -18.68
CA VAL A 22 7.68 6.74 -18.64
C VAL A 22 7.76 8.07 -17.91
N GLU A 23 7.55 9.15 -18.65
CA GLU A 23 7.62 10.50 -18.11
C GLU A 23 6.53 10.72 -17.04
N GLY A 24 6.91 11.32 -15.92
CA GLY A 24 5.99 11.61 -14.81
C GLY A 24 5.56 10.39 -13.99
N SER A 25 6.25 9.25 -14.15
CA SER A 25 6.07 8.12 -13.22
C SER A 25 6.94 8.31 -11.98
N SER A 26 6.34 8.22 -10.81
CA SER A 26 7.03 8.06 -9.53
C SER A 26 7.16 6.56 -9.27
N GLN A 27 8.38 6.08 -9.05
CA GLN A 27 8.61 4.67 -8.74
C GLN A 27 9.72 4.54 -7.71
N GLU A 28 9.57 3.56 -6.83
CA GLU A 28 10.65 3.12 -5.94
C GLU A 28 11.63 2.27 -6.75
N VAL A 29 12.83 2.79 -7.00
CA VAL A 29 13.84 2.12 -7.84
C VAL A 29 14.71 1.19 -7.01
N ILE A 30 14.95 1.57 -5.75
CA ILE A 30 15.60 0.76 -4.71
C ILE A 30 14.88 1.05 -3.38
N PRO A 31 14.96 0.14 -2.38
CA PRO A 31 14.29 0.34 -1.09
C PRO A 31 14.55 1.73 -0.47
N GLY A 32 13.48 2.47 -0.19
CA GLY A 32 13.51 3.83 0.37
C GLY A 32 14.20 4.84 -0.55
N TYR A 33 14.00 4.73 -1.86
CA TYR A 33 14.46 5.70 -2.86
C TYR A 33 13.42 5.81 -3.97
N GLU A 34 12.41 6.61 -3.68
CA GLU A 34 11.40 7.00 -4.64
C GLU A 34 11.90 8.16 -5.50
N VAL A 35 11.71 8.03 -6.81
CA VAL A 35 12.12 9.05 -7.77
C VAL A 35 11.04 9.30 -8.80
N ASP A 36 10.94 10.57 -9.20
CA ASP A 36 10.19 11.01 -10.37
C ASP A 36 11.04 10.89 -11.62
N PHE A 37 10.52 10.17 -12.62
CA PHE A 37 11.19 10.00 -13.89
C PHE A 37 10.87 11.11 -14.89
N LYS A 38 11.92 11.67 -15.52
CA LYS A 38 11.82 12.48 -16.74
C LYS A 38 12.67 11.88 -17.84
N CYS A 39 12.19 11.96 -19.07
CA CYS A 39 12.83 11.27 -20.18
C CYS A 39 13.64 12.21 -21.05
N ASN A 40 14.72 11.68 -21.63
CA ASN A 40 15.56 12.37 -22.60
C ASN A 40 16.23 13.65 -22.10
N ILE A 41 16.45 13.76 -20.79
CA ILE A 41 17.20 14.86 -20.18
C ILE A 41 18.23 14.30 -19.21
N TYR A 42 19.25 15.10 -18.92
CA TYR A 42 20.17 14.86 -17.82
C TYR A 42 20.56 16.19 -17.18
N ARG A 43 20.85 16.16 -15.88
CA ARG A 43 21.41 17.31 -15.18
C ARG A 43 22.92 17.20 -15.18
N THR A 44 23.63 18.29 -15.47
CA THR A 44 25.10 18.28 -15.42
C THR A 44 25.58 18.00 -14.00
N GLY A 45 26.62 17.17 -13.90
CA GLY A 45 27.32 16.91 -12.65
C GLY A 45 28.38 15.84 -12.83
N LYS A 46 28.59 15.02 -11.79
CA LYS A 46 29.64 14.01 -11.74
C LYS A 46 29.28 12.76 -12.57
N LEU A 47 30.15 12.42 -13.51
CA LEU A 47 29.99 11.24 -14.36
C LEU A 47 30.59 9.98 -13.72
N HIS A 48 29.79 8.91 -13.67
CA HIS A 48 30.16 7.57 -13.26
C HIS A 48 30.01 6.61 -14.45
N LYS A 49 31.11 5.99 -14.88
CA LYS A 49 31.13 5.03 -16.00
C LYS A 49 30.95 3.59 -15.51
N ASN A 50 30.63 2.68 -16.42
CA ASN A 50 30.47 1.24 -16.16
C ASN A 50 29.34 0.92 -15.17
N VAL A 51 28.24 1.67 -15.26
CA VAL A 51 27.02 1.44 -14.49
C VAL A 51 26.07 0.64 -15.36
N ALA A 52 25.90 -0.65 -15.02
CA ALA A 52 25.22 -1.61 -15.89
C ALA A 52 23.69 -1.47 -15.89
N THR A 53 23.12 -0.94 -14.80
CA THR A 53 21.68 -0.89 -14.56
C THR A 53 21.27 0.43 -13.90
N ILE A 54 19.97 0.74 -13.98
CA ILE A 54 19.40 1.98 -13.44
C ILE A 54 19.38 1.97 -11.90
N GLU A 55 19.14 0.82 -11.30
CA GLU A 55 19.16 0.62 -9.84
C GLU A 55 20.55 0.87 -9.27
N LYS A 56 21.61 0.49 -10.00
CA LYS A 56 22.97 0.80 -9.59
C LYS A 56 23.26 2.29 -9.68
N CYS A 57 22.68 3.00 -10.65
CA CYS A 57 22.77 4.46 -10.73
C CYS A 57 22.01 5.13 -9.58
N ALA A 58 20.81 4.66 -9.27
CA ALA A 58 20.02 5.13 -8.13
C ALA A 58 20.77 4.94 -6.81
N GLN A 59 21.40 3.78 -6.59
CA GLN A 59 22.23 3.54 -5.41
C GLN A 59 23.41 4.51 -5.33
N ILE A 60 24.12 4.75 -6.44
CA ILE A 60 25.22 5.73 -6.48
C ILE A 60 24.72 7.12 -6.12
N CYS A 61 23.52 7.50 -6.58
CA CYS A 61 22.94 8.81 -6.28
C CYS A 61 22.53 8.93 -4.81
N LYS A 62 21.90 7.88 -4.26
CA LYS A 62 21.56 7.77 -2.84
C LYS A 62 22.79 7.88 -1.94
N ASP A 63 23.85 7.13 -2.27
CA ASP A 63 25.12 7.15 -1.54
C ASP A 63 25.83 8.51 -1.63
N ALA A 64 25.62 9.24 -2.73
CA ALA A 64 26.16 10.58 -2.94
C ALA A 64 25.32 11.68 -2.27
N GLY A 65 24.12 11.35 -1.75
CA GLY A 65 23.20 12.32 -1.17
C GLY A 65 22.69 13.36 -2.18
N SER A 66 22.61 13.00 -3.46
CA SER A 66 22.06 13.88 -4.49
C SER A 66 20.60 13.50 -4.81
N ASP A 67 19.77 14.51 -5.02
CA ASP A 67 18.39 14.35 -5.45
C ASP A 67 18.24 14.29 -6.96
N HIS A 68 19.34 14.36 -7.70
CA HIS A 68 19.33 14.42 -9.16
C HIS A 68 20.27 13.36 -9.73
N CYS A 69 19.73 12.35 -10.41
CA CYS A 69 20.53 11.40 -11.17
C CYS A 69 20.02 11.23 -12.60
N SER A 70 20.89 10.75 -13.48
CA SER A 70 20.54 10.44 -14.86
C SER A 70 21.26 9.19 -15.33
N TYR A 71 20.50 8.22 -15.81
CA TYR A 71 21.04 6.95 -16.28
C TYR A 71 20.94 6.83 -17.80
N GLY A 72 22.08 6.63 -18.45
CA GLY A 72 22.16 6.37 -19.89
C GLY A 72 22.35 4.88 -20.17
N GLU A 73 21.30 4.21 -20.64
CA GLU A 73 21.33 2.76 -20.86
C GLU A 73 22.31 2.36 -21.98
N LYS A 74 22.40 3.16 -23.04
CA LYS A 74 23.29 2.89 -24.19
C LYS A 74 24.76 3.01 -23.82
N GLN A 75 25.11 4.01 -23.02
CA GLN A 75 26.51 4.27 -22.64
C GLN A 75 26.90 3.59 -21.32
N LYS A 76 25.94 2.94 -20.63
CA LYS A 76 26.15 2.29 -19.33
C LYS A 76 26.82 3.24 -18.35
N GLN A 77 26.24 4.43 -18.22
CA GLN A 77 26.79 5.52 -17.42
C GLN A 77 25.71 6.17 -16.56
N CYS A 78 26.12 6.66 -15.41
CA CYS A 78 25.29 7.40 -14.46
C CYS A 78 25.88 8.80 -14.29
N VAL A 79 25.05 9.82 -14.34
CA VAL A 79 25.43 11.18 -13.99
C VAL A 79 24.72 11.52 -12.69
N VAL A 80 25.49 11.84 -11.65
CA VAL A 80 24.97 12.42 -10.42
C VAL A 80 24.95 13.92 -10.65
N GLY A 81 23.75 14.48 -10.79
CA GLY A 81 23.53 15.89 -11.04
C GLY A 81 23.86 16.71 -9.79
N ASP A 82 24.48 17.87 -10.01
CA ASP A 82 24.72 18.84 -8.94
C ASP A 82 23.46 19.69 -8.71
N GLU A 83 23.26 20.21 -7.49
CA GLU A 83 22.15 21.14 -7.19
C GLU A 83 22.18 22.39 -8.08
N SER A 84 23.39 22.88 -8.41
CA SER A 84 23.60 24.02 -9.34
C SER A 84 23.74 23.60 -10.80
N GLY A 85 23.47 22.33 -11.12
CA GLY A 85 23.56 21.79 -12.47
C GLY A 85 22.56 22.43 -13.44
N VAL A 86 22.81 22.25 -14.74
CA VAL A 86 21.89 22.69 -15.80
C VAL A 86 21.32 21.45 -16.47
N ASP A 87 20.00 21.45 -16.66
CA ASP A 87 19.31 20.38 -17.38
C ASP A 87 19.59 20.51 -18.87
N LYS A 88 20.02 19.39 -19.47
CA LYS A 88 20.38 19.30 -20.88
C LYS A 88 19.65 18.14 -21.54
N PRO A 89 19.21 18.31 -22.80
CA PRO A 89 18.58 17.23 -23.54
C PRO A 89 19.62 16.15 -23.89
N ALA A 90 19.25 14.88 -23.69
CA ALA A 90 20.02 13.71 -24.10
C ALA A 90 19.09 12.52 -24.38
N SER A 91 18.96 12.12 -25.65
CA SER A 91 18.07 11.03 -26.04
C SER A 91 18.49 9.68 -25.44
N GLY A 92 17.53 8.93 -24.91
CA GLY A 92 17.77 7.62 -24.31
C GLY A 92 18.43 7.66 -22.93
N VAL A 93 18.31 8.81 -22.24
CA VAL A 93 18.70 8.97 -20.84
C VAL A 93 17.44 9.12 -19.99
N SER A 94 17.42 8.42 -18.86
CA SER A 94 16.35 8.52 -17.85
C SER A 94 16.85 9.40 -16.70
N TYR A 95 16.22 10.55 -16.51
CA TYR A 95 16.46 11.42 -15.37
C TYR A 95 15.58 10.99 -14.20
N MET A 96 16.17 10.97 -13.02
CA MET A 96 15.57 10.57 -11.76
C MET A 96 15.72 11.75 -10.79
N LYS A 97 14.61 12.33 -10.37
CA LYS A 97 14.58 13.30 -9.28
C LYS A 97 14.10 12.60 -8.03
N ARG A 98 14.87 12.59 -6.95
CA ARG A 98 14.41 12.06 -5.68
C ARG A 98 13.20 12.87 -5.21
N VAL A 99 12.15 12.16 -4.83
CA VAL A 99 11.03 12.75 -4.09
C VAL A 99 11.50 12.81 -2.65
N GLU A 100 11.70 14.02 -2.12
CA GLU A 100 11.82 14.16 -0.68
C GLU A 100 10.51 13.65 -0.09
N GLU A 101 10.60 12.66 0.80
CA GLU A 101 9.50 12.34 1.69
C GLU A 101 9.31 13.58 2.55
N GLU A 102 8.47 14.52 2.11
CA GLU A 102 7.94 15.56 2.98
C GLU A 102 7.34 14.78 4.16
N GLU A 103 7.83 15.07 5.38
CA GLU A 103 7.33 14.45 6.61
C GLU A 103 5.81 14.43 6.51
N ASP A 104 5.24 13.22 6.45
CA ASP A 104 3.80 13.05 6.28
C ASP A 104 3.10 13.95 7.30
N PRO A 105 2.26 14.91 6.89
CA PRO A 105 1.48 15.72 7.82
C PRO A 105 0.55 14.86 8.71
N PHE A 106 0.36 13.59 8.34
CA PHE A 106 -0.31 12.53 9.08
C PHE A 106 0.64 11.42 9.56
N ALA A 107 1.96 11.64 9.52
CA ALA A 107 2.89 10.80 10.27
C ALA A 107 2.29 10.70 11.67
N PRO A 108 2.09 9.47 12.21
CA PRO A 108 1.49 9.33 13.51
C PRO A 108 2.33 10.14 14.46
N VAL A 109 1.79 11.29 14.87
CA VAL A 109 2.23 11.96 16.08
C VAL A 109 2.18 10.85 17.12
N ASP A 110 3.24 10.66 17.90
CA ASP A 110 3.21 9.83 19.12
C ASP A 110 2.19 10.45 20.10
N GLU A 111 0.92 10.49 19.70
CA GLU A 111 -0.23 10.50 20.57
C GLU A 111 -0.35 9.04 20.97
N GLU A 112 0.08 8.75 22.19
CA GLU A 112 -0.18 7.46 22.82
C GLU A 112 -1.61 7.05 22.49
N ASP A 113 -1.76 5.91 21.79
CA ASP A 113 -3.05 5.42 21.39
C ASP A 113 -3.90 5.29 22.67
N PRO A 114 -5.00 6.06 22.81
CA PRO A 114 -5.83 6.04 24.02
C PRO A 114 -6.50 4.68 24.26
N PHE A 115 -6.36 3.73 23.32
CA PHE A 115 -6.81 2.34 23.45
C PHE A 115 -5.70 1.36 23.88
N THR A 116 -4.45 1.79 24.02
CA THR A 116 -3.34 0.92 24.46
C THR A 116 -3.37 0.61 25.97
N ASP A 117 -4.14 1.37 26.76
CA ASP A 117 -4.12 1.30 28.23
C ASP A 117 -5.08 0.28 28.84
N LEU A 118 -5.89 -0.43 28.05
CA LEU A 118 -6.80 -1.43 28.61
C LEU A 118 -6.09 -2.79 28.68
N PRO A 119 -5.72 -3.29 29.88
CA PRO A 119 -5.20 -4.64 30.00
C PRO A 119 -6.25 -5.61 29.44
N CYS A 120 -5.81 -6.59 28.65
CA CYS A 120 -6.68 -7.55 27.97
C CYS A 120 -7.72 -8.21 28.91
N ASP A 121 -7.40 -8.26 30.20
CA ASP A 121 -8.24 -8.82 31.27
C ASP A 121 -9.53 -8.00 31.50
N GLN A 122 -9.52 -6.67 31.33
CA GLN A 122 -10.74 -5.83 31.39
C GLN A 122 -11.54 -5.85 30.09
N ALA A 123 -10.88 -6.05 28.95
CA ALA A 123 -11.56 -6.18 27.67
C ALA A 123 -12.39 -7.48 27.57
N LEU A 124 -11.95 -8.54 28.24
CA LEU A 124 -12.64 -9.84 28.25
C LEU A 124 -14.01 -9.80 28.95
N GLU A 125 -14.14 -9.12 30.10
CA GLU A 125 -15.44 -9.04 30.81
C GLU A 125 -16.50 -8.26 30.02
N GLY A 126 -16.09 -7.19 29.32
CA GLY A 126 -16.99 -6.42 28.45
C GLY A 126 -17.44 -7.22 27.23
N CYS A 127 -16.54 -7.98 26.60
CA CYS A 127 -16.88 -8.88 25.50
C CYS A 127 -17.81 -10.02 25.92
N ASP A 128 -17.64 -10.56 27.14
CA ASP A 128 -18.49 -11.62 27.69
C ASP A 128 -19.90 -11.14 28.04
N GLY A 129 -20.03 -9.92 28.57
CA GLY A 129 -21.32 -9.27 28.82
C GLY A 129 -22.10 -9.05 27.53
N ASN A 130 -21.46 -8.40 26.55
CA ASN A 130 -22.06 -8.09 25.25
C ASN A 130 -22.45 -9.36 24.48
N ARG A 131 -21.67 -10.44 24.61
CA ARG A 131 -22.01 -11.74 24.02
C ARG A 131 -23.31 -12.31 24.60
N LYS A 132 -23.47 -12.26 25.92
CA LYS A 132 -24.68 -12.77 26.60
C LYS A 132 -25.93 -11.95 26.26
N GLU A 133 -25.82 -10.63 26.19
CA GLU A 133 -26.92 -9.77 25.74
C GLU A 133 -27.29 -10.07 24.28
N CYS A 134 -26.32 -10.20 23.39
CA CYS A 134 -26.58 -10.55 21.99
C CYS A 134 -27.26 -11.92 21.84
N GLU A 135 -26.87 -12.90 22.66
CA GLU A 135 -27.53 -14.22 22.70
C GLU A 135 -28.97 -14.14 23.24
N ALA A 136 -29.22 -13.33 24.27
CA ALA A 136 -30.56 -13.09 24.79
C ALA A 136 -31.46 -12.40 23.75
N ASP A 137 -30.96 -11.36 23.09
CA ASP A 137 -31.67 -10.65 22.03
C ASP A 137 -31.97 -11.55 20.85
N LYS A 138 -31.02 -12.41 20.46
CA LYS A 138 -31.24 -13.41 19.41
C LYS A 138 -32.41 -14.34 19.74
N THR A 139 -32.51 -14.81 20.98
CA THR A 139 -33.63 -15.66 21.40
C THR A 139 -34.96 -14.91 21.42
N SER A 140 -34.99 -13.69 21.94
CA SER A 140 -36.16 -12.81 21.95
C SER A 140 -36.65 -12.49 20.53
N LEU A 141 -35.72 -12.22 19.61
CA LEU A 141 -36.04 -11.95 18.21
C LEU A 141 -36.56 -13.20 17.49
N ALA A 142 -36.02 -14.37 17.79
CA ALA A 142 -36.51 -15.64 17.25
C ALA A 142 -37.94 -15.96 17.73
N GLU A 143 -38.27 -15.73 19.01
CA GLU A 143 -39.63 -15.89 19.51
C GLU A 143 -40.61 -14.89 18.90
N LYS A 144 -40.17 -13.64 18.66
CA LYS A 144 -40.97 -12.64 17.97
C LYS A 144 -41.22 -13.02 16.51
N LEU A 145 -40.22 -13.59 15.84
CA LEU A 145 -40.35 -14.08 14.46
C LEU A 145 -41.36 -15.23 14.39
N ASP A 146 -41.25 -16.24 15.27
CA ASP A 146 -42.18 -17.38 15.32
C ASP A 146 -43.63 -16.93 15.60
N LYS A 147 -43.82 -16.00 16.55
CA LYS A 147 -45.13 -15.39 16.81
C LYS A 147 -45.67 -14.61 15.60
N CYS A 148 -44.80 -13.90 14.88
CA CYS A 148 -45.18 -13.17 13.68
C CYS A 148 -45.60 -14.16 12.57
N GLU A 149 -44.79 -15.19 12.32
CA GLU A 149 -45.07 -16.23 11.32
C GLU A 149 -46.34 -17.03 11.65
N ALA A 150 -46.57 -17.36 12.92
CA ALA A 150 -47.80 -18.01 13.38
C ALA A 150 -49.02 -17.10 13.21
N SER A 151 -48.88 -15.79 13.46
CA SER A 151 -49.96 -14.81 13.24
C SER A 151 -50.28 -14.64 11.76
N VAL A 152 -49.26 -14.65 10.89
CA VAL A 152 -49.42 -14.65 9.42
C VAL A 152 -50.12 -15.92 8.95
N ARG A 153 -49.75 -17.10 9.50
CA ARG A 153 -50.39 -18.39 9.17
C ARG A 153 -51.84 -18.49 9.65
N CYS A 154 -52.17 -17.92 10.80
CA CYS A 154 -53.52 -18.00 11.36
C CYS A 154 -54.49 -16.98 10.76
N ASN A 155 -54.01 -15.84 10.24
CA ASN A 155 -54.89 -14.79 9.72
C ASN A 155 -55.00 -14.72 8.20
N GLY A 156 -54.24 -15.51 7.43
CA GLY A 156 -54.40 -15.57 5.96
C GLY A 156 -54.32 -14.20 5.27
N LEU A 157 -53.52 -13.27 5.81
CA LEU A 157 -53.41 -11.92 5.27
C LEU A 157 -52.21 -11.83 4.32
N SER A 158 -52.53 -11.55 3.06
CA SER A 158 -51.62 -11.04 2.04
C SER A 158 -50.92 -9.76 2.53
N PHE A 159 -49.68 -9.57 2.11
CA PHE A 159 -48.71 -8.52 2.50
C PHE A 159 -49.10 -7.08 2.09
N ASP A 160 -50.36 -6.69 2.22
CA ASP A 160 -50.79 -5.29 2.08
C ASP A 160 -51.54 -4.87 3.35
N ALA A 161 -50.86 -4.07 4.18
CA ALA A 161 -51.35 -3.40 5.38
C ALA A 161 -51.57 -4.25 6.65
N ALA A 162 -50.49 -4.63 7.32
CA ALA A 162 -50.50 -4.76 8.78
C ALA A 162 -49.22 -4.16 9.37
N LYS A 163 -49.35 -2.96 9.97
CA LYS A 163 -48.30 -2.33 10.78
C LYS A 163 -47.91 -3.28 11.91
N CYS A 164 -46.68 -3.78 11.90
CA CYS A 164 -45.98 -4.06 13.14
C CYS A 164 -45.69 -2.71 13.79
N GLU A 165 -46.54 -2.28 14.73
CA GLU A 165 -46.33 -1.05 15.47
C GLU A 165 -45.17 -1.26 16.45
N PHE A 166 -43.96 -0.94 16.00
CA PHE A 166 -42.79 -0.78 16.84
C PHE A 166 -42.98 0.52 17.63
N HIS A 167 -43.53 0.42 18.84
CA HIS A 167 -43.59 1.56 19.76
C HIS A 167 -42.18 1.81 20.30
N LEU A 168 -41.39 2.60 19.57
CA LEU A 168 -40.18 3.24 20.08
C LEU A 168 -40.60 4.27 21.13
N LEU A 169 -40.61 3.87 22.40
CA LEU A 169 -40.61 4.83 23.50
C LEU A 169 -39.15 5.22 23.76
N GLY A 170 -38.81 6.42 23.31
CA GLY A 170 -37.53 7.06 23.61
C GLY A 170 -37.43 7.51 25.08
N VAL A 171 -36.18 7.68 25.50
CA VAL A 171 -35.73 8.50 26.63
C VAL A 171 -34.36 9.02 26.14
N GLY A 172 -34.08 10.31 26.03
CA GLY A 172 -34.27 11.33 27.05
C GLY A 172 -32.95 11.50 27.77
#